data_AF-A0A8F5VN10-F1
#
_entry.id   AF-A0A8F5VN10-F1
#
_cell.length_a   1.000
_cell.length_b   1.000
_cell.length_c   1.000
_cell.angle_alpha   90.00
_cell.angle_beta   90.00
_cell.angle_gamma   90.00
#
_symmetry.space_group_name_H-M   'P 1'
#
loop_
_entity.id
_entity.type
_entity.pdbx_description
1 polymer ?
#
loop_
_entity_poly.entity_id
_entity_poly.type
_entity_poly.pdbx_seq_one_letter_code
_entity_poly.pdbx_strand_id
1 'polypeptide(L)'
;MSECLYGNVDCSMRDLRDETCTNVSIQLSLLMKRLKRGEVKKIMLTRKQYAQVEGINKRFHLSMEKEESGNDLLITISHHDT
;
A
#
# COMPACT_ATOMS: atom_id res chain seq x y z
N MET A 1 19.67 0.00 3.27
CA MET A 1 18.21 0.21 3.25
C MET A 1 17.90 0.76 1.87
N SER A 2 17.46 -0.11 0.95
CA SER A 2 17.50 0.15 -0.48
C SER A 2 16.52 1.22 -0.93
N GLU A 3 17.07 2.12 -1.75
CA GLU A 3 16.46 3.25 -2.43
C GLU A 3 15.36 2.78 -3.39
N CYS A 4 14.19 3.43 -3.34
CA CYS A 4 13.22 3.33 -4.42
C CYS A 4 13.80 4.08 -5.63
N LEU A 5 14.57 3.39 -6.46
CA LEU A 5 15.14 3.90 -7.71
C LEU A 5 14.11 3.79 -8.84
N TYR A 6 13.07 4.62 -8.81
CA TYR A 6 12.29 5.00 -10.00
C TYR A 6 12.07 6.52 -9.91
N GLY A 7 12.66 7.26 -10.86
CA GLY A 7 13.00 8.68 -10.73
C GLY A 7 11.91 9.62 -10.22
N ASN A 8 12.29 10.66 -9.47
CA ASN A 8 11.45 11.74 -8.94
C ASN A 8 10.08 11.34 -8.33
N VAL A 9 9.91 10.07 -7.93
CA VAL A 9 8.69 9.56 -7.28
C VAL A 9 8.93 9.49 -5.79
N ASP A 10 8.11 10.20 -5.02
CA ASP A 10 8.16 10.17 -3.56
C ASP A 10 7.67 8.81 -3.05
N CYS A 11 8.63 7.94 -2.70
CA CYS A 11 8.40 6.58 -2.21
C CYS A 11 8.50 6.53 -0.69
N SER A 12 7.50 5.97 0.00
CA SER A 12 7.64 5.66 1.43
C SER A 12 7.07 4.31 1.81
N MET A 13 7.64 3.69 2.84
CA MET A 13 7.21 2.40 3.38
C MET A 13 6.38 2.57 4.66
N ARG A 14 5.36 1.73 4.85
CA ARG A 14 4.54 1.62 6.06
C ARG A 14 4.41 0.17 6.48
N ASP A 15 4.72 -0.17 7.73
CA ASP A 15 4.47 -1.51 8.27
C ASP A 15 3.17 -1.51 9.09
N LEU A 16 2.25 -2.42 8.77
CA LEU A 16 0.95 -2.58 9.43
C LEU A 16 0.75 -3.99 9.99
N ARG A 17 1.79 -4.83 10.05
CA ARG A 17 1.64 -6.24 10.47
C ARG A 17 1.13 -6.40 11.90
N ASP A 18 1.53 -5.50 12.79
CA ASP A 18 1.12 -5.50 14.21
C ASP A 18 -0.23 -4.79 14.45
N GLU A 19 -0.87 -4.28 13.39
CA GLU A 19 -2.12 -3.54 13.50
C GLU A 19 -3.35 -4.44 13.45
N THR A 20 -4.40 -4.04 14.17
CA THR A 20 -5.70 -4.71 14.04
C THR A 20 -6.28 -4.50 12.64
N CYS A 21 -7.05 -5.46 12.13
CA CYS A 21 -7.74 -5.36 10.85
C CYS A 21 -8.59 -4.06 10.71
N THR A 22 -9.22 -3.62 11.80
CA THR A 22 -9.96 -2.34 11.84
C THR A 22 -9.01 -1.16 11.65
N ASN A 23 -7.89 -1.12 12.36
CA ASN A 23 -6.94 -0.01 12.26
C ASN A 23 -6.25 0.01 10.89
N VAL A 24 -5.90 -1.15 10.33
CA VAL A 24 -5.42 -1.27 8.94
C VAL A 24 -6.39 -0.61 7.97
N SER A 25 -7.69 -0.92 8.08
CA SER A 25 -8.70 -0.38 7.18
C SER A 25 -8.80 1.16 7.26
N ILE A 26 -8.71 1.72 8.47
CA ILE A 26 -8.73 3.18 8.70
C ILE A 26 -7.46 3.82 8.13
N GLN A 27 -6.29 3.32 8.49
CA GLN A 27 -5.00 3.86 8.05
C GLN A 27 -4.87 3.80 6.53
N LEU A 28 -5.27 2.69 5.91
CA LEU A 28 -5.20 2.50 4.47
C LEU A 28 -6.15 3.44 3.73
N SER A 29 -7.38 3.61 4.22
CA SER A 29 -8.34 4.56 3.64
C SER A 29 -7.81 6.00 3.69
N LEU A 30 -7.18 6.39 4.79
CA LEU A 30 -6.56 7.72 4.94
C LEU A 30 -5.35 7.89 4.01
N LEU A 31 -4.50 6.87 3.90
CA LEU A 31 -3.32 6.87 3.04
C LEU A 31 -3.73 6.98 1.57
N MET A 32 -4.62 6.12 1.10
CA MET A 32 -5.10 6.12 -0.28
C MET A 32 -5.82 7.42 -0.65
N LYS A 33 -6.61 8.00 0.28
CA LYS A 33 -7.27 9.30 0.07
C LYS A 33 -6.28 10.47 -0.08
N ARG A 34 -5.12 10.39 0.58
CA ARG A 34 -4.10 11.45 0.60
C ARG A 34 -2.99 11.26 -0.44
N LEU A 35 -2.93 10.10 -1.07
CA LEU A 35 -1.93 9.77 -2.07
C LEU A 35 -2.02 10.74 -3.25
N LYS A 36 -0.92 11.42 -3.57
CA LYS A 36 -0.86 12.34 -4.72
C LYS A 36 -0.37 11.62 -5.98
N ARG A 37 -0.64 12.20 -7.15
CA ARG A 37 -0.04 11.74 -8.41
C ARG A 37 1.47 11.86 -8.34
N GLY A 38 2.20 10.84 -8.82
CA GLY A 38 3.65 10.76 -8.71
C GLY A 38 4.17 10.31 -7.33
N GLU A 39 3.29 9.98 -6.37
CA GLU A 39 3.69 9.32 -5.12
C GLU A 39 3.44 7.81 -5.21
N VAL A 40 4.36 7.04 -4.61
CA VAL A 40 4.24 5.60 -4.46
C VAL A 40 4.30 5.24 -2.98
N LYS A 41 3.38 4.40 -2.53
CA LYS A 41 3.38 3.90 -1.14
C LYS A 41 3.55 2.39 -1.12
N LYS A 42 4.57 1.95 -0.38
CA LYS A 42 4.79 0.54 -0.09
C LYS A 42 4.23 0.23 1.30
N ILE A 43 3.47 -0.84 1.44
CA ILE A 43 2.84 -1.22 2.71
C ILE A 43 3.09 -2.69 2.99
N MET A 44 3.69 -3.01 4.14
CA MET A 44 3.79 -4.38 4.63
C MET A 44 2.59 -4.73 5.48
N LEU A 45 2.06 -5.92 5.25
CA LEU A 45 0.88 -6.44 5.93
C LEU A 45 0.83 -7.97 5.87
N THR A 46 0.08 -8.56 6.78
CA THR A 46 -0.14 -10.01 6.82
C THR A 46 -1.13 -10.46 5.75
N ARG A 47 -1.08 -11.74 5.38
CA ARG A 47 -2.05 -12.34 4.42
C ARG A 47 -3.53 -12.10 4.79
N LYS A 48 -3.85 -12.09 6.09
CA LYS A 48 -5.22 -11.87 6.57
C LYS A 48 -5.70 -10.44 6.32
N GLN A 49 -4.80 -9.45 6.43
CA GLN A 49 -5.12 -8.04 6.24
C GLN A 49 -5.30 -7.69 4.75
N TYR A 50 -4.65 -8.41 3.83
CA TYR A 50 -4.68 -8.12 2.39
C TYR A 50 -6.08 -8.08 1.77
N ALA A 51 -6.97 -8.97 2.17
CA ALA A 51 -8.36 -8.98 1.67
C ALA A 51 -9.08 -7.65 1.94
N GLN A 52 -8.77 -6.99 3.07
CA GLN A 52 -9.33 -5.68 3.39
C GLN A 52 -8.74 -4.59 2.50
N VAL A 53 -7.43 -4.67 2.24
CA VAL A 53 -6.72 -3.75 1.37
C VAL A 53 -7.28 -3.78 -0.04
N GLU A 54 -7.46 -4.97 -0.61
CA GLU A 54 -7.99 -5.12 -1.96
C GLU A 54 -9.39 -4.50 -2.10
N GLY A 55 -10.26 -4.70 -1.09
CA GLY A 55 -11.59 -4.11 -1.05
C GLY A 55 -11.57 -2.57 -0.95
N ILE A 56 -10.64 -2.00 -0.20
CA ILE A 56 -10.48 -0.55 -0.09
C ILE A 56 -9.88 0.02 -1.38
N ASN A 57 -8.84 -0.62 -1.93
CA ASN A 57 -8.16 -0.19 -3.15
C ASN A 57 -9.12 -0.05 -4.34
N LYS A 58 -10.03 -1.03 -4.51
CA LYS A 58 -11.08 -1.00 -5.53
C LYS A 58 -11.97 0.25 -5.45
N ARG A 59 -12.17 0.84 -4.27
CA ARG A 59 -12.96 2.08 -4.10
C ARG A 59 -12.21 3.32 -4.56
N PHE A 60 -10.89 3.33 -4.44
CA PHE A 60 -10.04 4.47 -4.79
C PHE A 60 -9.50 4.42 -6.23
N HIS A 61 -9.68 3.29 -6.93
CA HIS A 61 -9.21 3.10 -8.31
C HIS A 61 -7.71 3.37 -8.46
N LEU A 62 -6.91 2.89 -7.50
CA LEU A 62 -5.46 3.00 -7.49
C LEU A 62 -4.83 1.72 -8.07
N SER A 63 -3.68 1.87 -8.73
CA SER A 63 -2.83 0.76 -9.11
C SER A 63 -2.30 0.09 -7.84
N MET A 64 -2.33 -1.24 -7.80
CA MET A 64 -1.79 -2.01 -6.67
C MET A 64 -1.06 -3.25 -7.16
N GLU A 65 0.20 -3.36 -6.81
CA GLU A 65 1.05 -4.53 -7.04
C GLU A 65 1.29 -5.26 -5.72
N LYS A 66 1.46 -6.60 -5.79
CA LYS A 66 1.74 -7.43 -4.61
C LYS A 66 3.05 -8.19 -4.79
N GLU A 67 3.83 -8.28 -3.72
CA GLU A 67 5.03 -9.10 -3.60
C GLU A 67 4.87 -10.00 -2.36
N GLU A 68 5.07 -11.31 -2.53
CA GLU A 68 4.96 -12.27 -1.44
C GLU A 68 6.32 -12.47 -0.76
N SER A 69 6.36 -12.29 0.57
CA SER A 69 7.57 -12.48 1.38
C SER A 69 7.24 -13.40 2.56
N GLY A 70 7.25 -14.71 2.31
CA GLY A 70 6.89 -15.71 3.32
C GLY A 70 5.43 -15.61 3.76
N ASN A 71 5.21 -15.31 5.05
CA ASN A 71 3.87 -15.12 5.62
C ASN A 71 3.31 -13.70 5.46
N ASP A 72 4.15 -12.79 4.98
CA ASP A 72 3.83 -11.37 4.82
C ASP A 72 3.70 -11.00 3.34
N LEU A 73 3.04 -9.87 3.10
CA LEU A 73 2.83 -9.28 1.80
C LEU A 73 3.35 -7.85 1.83
N LEU A 74 4.12 -7.50 0.81
CA LEU A 74 4.44 -6.12 0.49
C LEU A 74 3.54 -5.70 -0.67
N ILE A 75 2.70 -4.71 -0.43
CA ILE A 75 1.91 -4.10 -1.50
C ILE A 75 2.53 -2.77 -1.90
N THR A 76 2.46 -2.45 -3.18
CA THR A 76 2.85 -1.14 -3.71
C THR A 76 1.61 -0.51 -4.30
N ILE A 77 1.24 0.68 -3.84
CA ILE A 77 0.05 1.42 -4.28
C ILE A 77 0.50 2.75 -4.93
N SER A 78 -0.09 3.07 -6.07
CA SER A 78 0.12 4.31 -6.81
C SER A 78 -1.15 4.73 -7.55
N HIS A 79 -1.21 5.96 -8.06
CA HIS A 79 -2.23 6.29 -9.06
C HIS A 79 -1.98 5.49 -10.35
N HIS A 80 -3.04 5.22 -11.12
CA HIS A 80 -2.85 4.82 -12.51
C HIS A 80 -2.18 5.97 -13.25
N ASP A 81 -0.97 5.74 -13.78
CA ASP A 81 -0.41 6.58 -14.81
C ASP A 81 -1.23 6.30 -16.08
N THR A 82 -2.16 7.21 -16.41
CA THR A 82 -2.77 7.28 -17.74
C THR A 82 -1.78 7.90 -18.72
#